data_AF-A0A143BBE4-F1
#
_entry.id   AF-A0A143BBE4-F1
#
_cell.length_a   1.000
_cell.length_b   1.000
_cell.length_c   1.000
_cell.angle_alpha   90.00
_cell.angle_beta   90.00
_cell.angle_gamma   90.00
#
_symmetry.space_group_name_H-M   'P 1'
#
loop_
_entity.id
_entity.type
_entity.pdbx_description
1 polymer ?
#
loop_
_entity_poly.entity_id
_entity_poly.type
_entity_poly.pdbx_seq_one_letter_code
_entity_poly.pdbx_strand_id
1 'polypeptide(L)' 'MVRCEFIDDCGFFRKYGSKRSPAWQGLFSTYCCGELVRFCERWKAYHRDFNPIEDDIMPCGEPVPDPFTLLL' A
#
# COMPACT_ATOMS: atom_id res chain seq x y z
N MET A 1 -14.07 -10.53 3.17
CA MET A 1 -12.86 -9.68 3.25
C MET A 1 -12.22 -9.69 1.88
N VAL A 2 -12.12 -8.55 1.21
CA VAL A 2 -11.47 -8.44 -0.10
C VAL A 2 -9.97 -8.27 0.14
N ARG A 3 -9.13 -9.13 -0.45
CA ARG A 3 -7.67 -9.04 -0.37
C ARG A 3 -7.12 -8.62 -1.73
N CYS A 4 -6.17 -7.70 -1.74
CA CYS A 4 -5.45 -7.30 -2.95
C CYS A 4 -4.76 -8.52 -3.57
N GLU A 5 -4.99 -8.75 -4.87
CA GLU A 5 -4.42 -9.87 -5.61
C GLU A 5 -2.92 -9.72 -5.91
N PHE A 6 -2.40 -8.48 -5.89
CA PHE A 6 -0.98 -8.18 -6.08
C PHE A 6 -0.23 -8.00 -4.76
N ILE A 7 -0.80 -8.42 -3.62
CA ILE A 7 -0.24 -8.12 -2.30
C ILE A 7 1.16 -8.69 -2.09
N ASP A 8 1.47 -9.83 -2.70
CA ASP A 8 2.78 -10.50 -2.57
C ASP A 8 3.86 -9.83 -3.45
N ASP A 9 3.43 -9.16 -4.53
CA ASP A 9 4.27 -8.38 -5.44
C ASP A 9 4.34 -6.87 -5.09
N CYS A 10 3.50 -6.42 -4.15
CA CYS A 10 3.40 -5.03 -3.74
C CYS A 10 4.60 -4.61 -2.89
N GLY A 11 5.52 -3.84 -3.47
CA GLY A 11 6.72 -3.37 -2.77
C GLY A 11 6.42 -2.47 -1.56
N PHE A 12 5.40 -1.62 -1.63
CA PHE A 12 4.89 -0.87 -0.47
C PHE A 12 4.46 -1.78 0.69
N PHE A 13 3.69 -2.84 0.40
CA PHE A 13 3.24 -3.77 1.44
C PHE A 13 4.41 -4.61 1.97
N ARG A 14 5.36 -4.99 1.11
CA ARG A 14 6.58 -5.68 1.54
C ARG A 14 7.43 -4.83 2.49
N LYS A 15 7.54 -3.52 2.20
CA LYS A 15 8.34 -2.57 2.99
C LYS A 15 7.67 -2.22 4.32
N TYR A 16 6.37 -1.97 4.33
CA TYR A 16 5.65 -1.42 5.49
C TYR A 16 4.68 -2.40 6.17
N GLY A 17 4.34 -3.52 5.55
CA GLY A 17 3.27 -4.44 6.00
C GLY A 17 3.50 -5.09 7.35
N SER A 18 4.75 -5.09 7.85
CA SER A 18 5.09 -5.56 9.20
C SER A 18 4.85 -4.52 10.30
N LYS A 19 4.68 -3.23 9.95
CA LYS A 19 4.48 -2.15 10.91
C LYS A 19 3.13 -2.32 11.62
N ARG A 20 3.14 -2.17 12.95
CA ARG A 20 2.00 -2.49 13.83
C ARG A 20 1.27 -1.26 14.40
N SER A 21 1.67 -0.04 14.05
CA SER A 21 0.97 1.14 14.56
C SER A 21 -0.49 1.16 14.08
N PRO A 22 -1.43 1.75 14.85
CA PRO A 22 -2.83 1.83 14.45
C PRO A 22 -3.03 2.48 13.08
N ALA A 23 -2.21 3.49 12.75
CA ALA A 23 -2.24 4.15 11.45
C ALA A 23 -1.92 3.17 10.30
N TRP A 24 -0.83 2.40 10.42
CA TRP A 24 -0.44 1.41 9.43
C TRP A 24 -1.47 0.28 9.32
N GLN A 25 -1.93 -0.24 10.45
CA GLN A 25 -2.93 -1.31 10.47
C GLN A 25 -4.25 -0.87 9.80
N GLY A 26 -4.73 0.34 10.11
CA GLY A 26 -5.93 0.90 9.49
C GLY A 26 -5.75 1.10 7.98
N LEU A 27 -4.57 1.55 7.55
CA LEU A 27 -4.25 1.68 6.13
C LEU A 27 -4.33 0.33 5.41
N PHE A 28 -3.67 -0.70 5.94
CA PHE A 28 -3.65 -2.03 5.33
C PHE A 28 -5.01 -2.72 5.36
N SER A 29 -5.75 -2.63 6.47
CA SER A 29 -7.10 -3.20 6.56
C SER A 29 -8.07 -2.55 5.58
N THR A 30 -7.82 -1.30 5.19
CA THR A 30 -8.70 -0.55 4.29
C THR A 30 -8.31 -0.75 2.82
N TYR A 31 -7.03 -0.59 2.48
CA TYR A 31 -6.54 -0.55 1.09
C TYR A 31 -5.86 -1.84 0.62
N CYS A 32 -5.39 -2.70 1.52
CA CYS A 32 -4.76 -3.98 1.13
C CYS A 32 -5.70 -5.17 1.36
N CYS A 33 -6.52 -5.11 2.41
CA CYS A 33 -7.41 -6.19 2.83
C CYS A 33 -8.84 -5.70 3.13
N GLY A 34 -9.34 -4.73 2.36
CA GLY A 34 -10.62 -4.08 2.58
C GLY A 34 -11.36 -3.67 1.31
N GLU A 35 -12.47 -2.96 1.51
CA GLU A 35 -13.35 -2.53 0.41
C GLU A 35 -12.70 -1.48 -0.50
N LEU A 36 -11.67 -0.79 -0.02
CA LEU A 36 -10.98 0.26 -0.79
C LEU A 36 -9.79 -0.24 -1.61
N VAL A 37 -9.59 -1.55 -1.73
CA VAL A 37 -8.49 -2.14 -2.54
C VAL A 37 -8.43 -1.53 -3.95
N ARG A 38 -9.58 -1.38 -4.62
CA ARG A 38 -9.67 -0.84 -5.98
C ARG A 38 -9.35 0.66 -6.10
N PHE A 39 -9.27 1.35 -4.97
CA PHE A 39 -8.91 2.77 -4.91
C PHE A 39 -7.42 2.99 -4.66
N CYS A 40 -6.63 1.94 -4.40
CA CYS A 40 -5.19 2.02 -4.30
C CYS A 40 -4.55 2.35 -5.66
N GLU A 41 -3.76 3.41 -5.74
CA GLU A 41 -3.07 3.82 -6.98
C GLU A 41 -2.16 2.71 -7.53
N ARG A 42 -1.52 1.95 -6.64
CA ARG A 42 -0.67 0.82 -7.06
C ARG A 42 -1.47 -0.35 -7.62
N TRP A 43 -2.65 -0.62 -7.06
CA TRP A 43 -3.57 -1.61 -7.63
C TRP A 43 -4.01 -1.19 -9.04
N LYS A 44 -4.33 0.09 -9.24
CA LYS A 44 -4.68 0.64 -10.57
C LYS A 44 -3.52 0.54 -11.55
N ALA A 45 -2.29 0.81 -11.11
CA ALA A 45 -1.10 0.73 -11.94
C ALA A 45 -0.79 -0.71 -12.37
N TYR A 46 -0.94 -1.68 -11.45
CA TYR A 46 -0.79 -3.11 -11.77
C TYR A 46 -1.82 -3.58 -12.81
N HIS A 47 -3.09 -3.17 -12.68
CA HIS A 47 -4.11 -3.54 -13.67
C HIS A 47 -3.97 -2.89 -15.04
N ARG A 48 -3.32 -1.72 -15.13
CA ARG A 48 -3.16 -1.03 -16.40
C ARG A 48 -2.06 -1.67 -17.23
N ASP A 49 -0.82 -1.54 -16.77
CA ASP A 49 0.37 -1.92 -17.55
C ASP A 49 1.48 -2.54 -16.67
N PHE A 50 1.20 -2.89 -15.41
CA PHE A 50 2.23 -3.26 -14.43
C PHE A 50 3.33 -2.21 -14.21
N ASN A 51 3.01 -0.92 -14.42
CA ASN A 51 3.96 0.15 -14.16
C ASN A 51 4.26 0.23 -12.65
N PRO A 52 5.51 0.01 -12.22
CA PRO A 52 5.86 0.04 -10.80
C PRO A 52 5.78 1.48 -10.30
N ILE A 53 4.99 1.68 -9.24
CA ILE A 53 5.03 2.89 -8.42
C ILE A 53 6.09 2.68 -7.35
N GLU A 54 6.88 3.72 -7.05
CA GLU A 54 7.84 3.70 -5.95
C GLU A 54 7.22 3.19 -4.64
N ASP A 55 8.01 2.44 -3.86
CA ASP A 55 7.54 1.79 -2.63
C ASP A 55 7.19 2.78 -1.53
N ASP A 56 7.61 4.03 -1.65
CA ASP A 56 7.33 5.11 -0.69
C ASP A 56 6.13 5.97 -1.09
N ILE A 57 5.24 5.42 -1.92
CA ILE A 57 3.95 6.04 -2.26
C ILE A 57 2.80 5.31 -1.57
N MET A 58 2.01 6.06 -0.81
CA MET A 58 0.80 5.59 -0.13
C MET A 58 -0.30 5.17 -1.13
N PRO A 59 -1.32 4.41 -0.70
CA PRO A 59 -2.43 4.01 -1.56
C PRO A 59 -3.16 5.16 -2.26
N CYS A 60 -3.14 6.37 -1.70
CA CYS A 60 -3.74 7.56 -2.29
C CYS A 60 -2.86 8.27 -3.34
N GLY A 61 -1.63 7.81 -3.59
CA GLY A 61 -0.70 8.44 -4.54
C GLY A 61 0.24 9.48 -3.92
N GLU A 62 0.07 9.80 -2.63
CA GLU A 62 0.94 10.72 -1.90
C GLU A 62 2.18 10.01 -1.34
N PRO A 63 3.32 10.70 -1.20
CA PRO A 63 4.50 10.12 -0.58
C PRO A 63 4.27 9.80 0.89
N VAL A 64 4.89 8.72 1.37
CA VAL A 64 4.95 8.40 2.80
C VAL A 64 5.67 9.55 3.51
N PRO A 65 5.06 10.19 4.53
CA PRO A 65 5.69 11.33 5.17
C PRO A 65 7.01 10.95 5.86
N ASP A 66 8.01 11.84 5.82
CA ASP A 66 9.36 11.59 6.36
C ASP A 66 9.39 11.00 7.79
N PRO A 67 8.56 11.45 8.75
CA PRO A 67 8.56 10.86 10.09
C PRO A 67 8.26 9.35 10.11
N PHE A 68 7.57 8.84 9.09
CA PHE A 68 7.23 7.43 8.94
C PHE A 68 8.30 6.64 8.18
N THR A 69 9.20 7.30 7.44
CA THR A 69 10.33 6.66 6.74
C THR A 69 11.59 6.60 7.59
N LEU A 70 11.78 7.53 8.54
CA LEU A 70 12.94 7.60 9.42
C LEU A 70 12.99 6.50 10.52
N LEU A 71 11.93 5.70 10.65
CA LEU A 71 11.78 4.60 11.61
C LEU A 71 11.77 3.23 10.94
N LEU A 72 12.28 3.13 9.70
CA LEU A 72 12.22 1.92 8.89
C LEU A 72 13.12 0.79 9.38
#